data_AF-A0A7Y8I314-F1
#
_entry.id   AF-A0A7Y8I314-F1
#
_cell.length_a   1.000
_cell.length_b   1.000
_cell.length_c   1.000
_cell.angle_alpha   90.00
_cell.angle_beta   90.00
_cell.angle_gamma   90.00
#
_symmetry.space_group_name_H-M   'P 1'
#
loop_
_entity.id
_entity.type
_entity.pdbx_description
1 polymer ?
#
loop_
_entity_poly.entity_id
_entity_poly.type
_entity_poly.pdbx_seq_one_letter_code
_entity_poly.pdbx_strand_id
1 'polypeptide(L)'
;MARYFGSRDRINHAHFRNVLVMKPYERYTEVWIDEGLNNMFAVMKELVKQKYKLQIYPEHPRRLDYDAEHGRIGGYPGGGAYAAIAYNVGYTRAMLQAAMS
;
A
#
# COMPACT_ATOMS: atom_id res chain seq x y z
N MET A 1 -5.78 13.68 -1.67
CA MET A 1 -4.60 13.65 -0.78
C MET A 1 -3.31 13.84 -1.57
N ALA A 2 -2.89 12.87 -2.39
CA ALA A 2 -1.61 12.89 -3.10
C ALA A 2 -1.34 14.21 -3.88
N ARG A 3 -2.30 14.67 -4.70
CA ARG A 3 -2.19 15.96 -5.42
C ARG A 3 -1.95 17.15 -4.50
N TYR A 4 -2.70 17.24 -3.40
CA TYR A 4 -2.68 18.42 -2.52
C TYR A 4 -1.35 18.54 -1.77
N PHE A 5 -0.86 17.46 -1.18
CA PHE A 5 0.41 17.47 -0.45
C PHE A 5 1.61 17.40 -1.39
N GLY A 6 1.50 16.64 -2.49
CA GLY A 6 2.55 16.53 -3.50
C GLY A 6 2.84 17.86 -4.18
N SER A 7 1.81 18.64 -4.53
CA SER A 7 2.00 19.98 -5.12
C SER A 7 2.65 21.01 -4.19
N ARG A 8 2.84 20.66 -2.90
CA ARG A 8 3.44 21.50 -1.87
C ARG A 8 4.75 20.93 -1.34
N ASP A 9 5.20 19.80 -1.87
CA ASP A 9 6.34 19.04 -1.36
C ASP A 9 6.22 18.72 0.15
N ARG A 10 5.02 18.27 0.56
CA ARG A 10 4.68 17.96 1.96
C ARG A 10 4.38 16.48 2.21
N ILE A 11 4.95 15.60 1.40
CA ILE A 11 4.89 14.15 1.62
C ILE A 11 6.31 13.70 1.98
N ASN A 12 6.52 13.15 3.18
CA ASN A 12 7.82 12.64 3.60
C ASN A 12 7.96 11.14 3.27
N HIS A 13 6.98 10.33 3.66
CA HIS A 13 6.89 8.91 3.34
C HIS A 13 5.43 8.57 3.00
N ALA A 14 5.21 7.60 2.14
CA ALA A 14 3.87 7.18 1.71
C ALA A 14 3.62 5.72 2.07
N HIS A 15 2.72 5.48 3.03
CA HIS A 15 2.21 4.15 3.32
C HIS A 15 1.23 3.75 2.21
N PHE A 16 1.59 2.70 1.47
CA PHE A 16 0.89 2.30 0.24
C PHE A 16 0.13 1.00 0.49
N ARG A 17 -1.04 1.14 1.10
CA ARG A 17 -1.94 0.04 1.46
C ARG A 17 -3.39 0.39 1.12
N ASN A 18 -4.26 -0.62 1.14
CA ASN A 18 -5.65 -0.46 0.80
C ASN A 18 -6.58 -1.01 1.90
N VAL A 19 -7.79 -0.45 1.95
CA VAL A 19 -8.78 -0.69 3.01
C VAL A 19 -10.18 -0.68 2.43
N LEU A 20 -11.08 -1.42 3.06
CA LEU A 20 -12.52 -1.23 2.95
C LEU A 20 -12.97 -0.34 4.10
N VAL A 21 -13.63 0.78 3.81
CA VAL A 21 -14.13 1.72 4.83
C VAL A 21 -15.64 1.55 4.96
N MET A 22 -16.09 1.20 6.17
CA MET A 22 -17.53 1.17 6.51
C MET A 22 -17.96 2.48 7.15
N LYS A 23 -17.16 3.00 8.10
CA LYS A 23 -17.36 4.29 8.74
C LYS A 23 -16.01 5.00 8.88
N PRO A 24 -15.83 6.19 8.29
CA PRO A 24 -14.58 6.93 8.37
C PRO A 24 -14.10 7.06 9.83
N TYR A 25 -12.80 6.88 10.04
CA TYR A 25 -12.10 6.99 11.34
C TYR A 25 -12.49 5.98 12.42
N GLU A 26 -13.58 5.24 12.27
CA GLU A 26 -14.09 4.34 13.30
C GLU A 26 -14.04 2.88 12.88
N ARG A 27 -14.45 2.59 11.63
CA ARG A 27 -14.65 1.22 11.19
C ARG A 27 -14.15 1.04 9.76
N TYR A 28 -12.96 0.45 9.66
CA TYR A 28 -12.39 0.01 8.41
C TYR A 28 -11.80 -1.38 8.57
N THR A 29 -11.79 -2.13 7.47
CA THR A 29 -11.12 -3.42 7.39
C THR A 29 -9.95 -3.28 6.45
N GLU A 30 -8.84 -3.78 6.92
CA GLU A 30 -7.58 -3.76 6.24
C GLU A 30 -7.53 -5.00 5.33
N VAL A 31 -7.30 -4.80 4.02
CA VAL A 31 -7.42 -5.85 2.99
C VAL A 31 -6.14 -6.01 2.18
N TRP A 32 -6.14 -6.89 1.19
CA TRP A 32 -5.04 -6.96 0.21
C TRP A 32 -4.90 -5.64 -0.54
N ILE A 33 -3.68 -5.33 -0.97
CA ILE A 33 -3.32 -4.03 -1.54
C ILE A 33 -4.16 -3.66 -2.79
N ASP A 34 -4.72 -4.65 -3.46
CA ASP A 34 -5.51 -4.59 -4.68
C ASP A 34 -7.03 -4.76 -4.46
N GLU A 35 -7.49 -5.04 -3.25
CA GLU A 35 -8.91 -5.37 -2.97
C GLU A 35 -9.70 -4.26 -2.26
N GLY A 36 -9.07 -3.14 -1.92
CA GLY A 36 -9.73 -2.06 -1.17
C GLY A 36 -10.38 -1.00 -2.07
N LEU A 37 -10.93 0.04 -1.43
CA LEU A 37 -11.69 1.10 -2.11
C LEU A 37 -10.80 2.09 -2.87
N ASN A 38 -9.50 2.16 -2.55
CA ASN A 38 -8.61 3.11 -3.22
C ASN A 38 -8.22 2.62 -4.60
N ASN A 39 -8.28 3.52 -5.59
CA ASN A 39 -7.66 3.30 -6.89
C ASN A 39 -6.14 3.50 -6.76
N MET A 40 -5.43 2.43 -6.44
CA MET A 40 -3.99 2.45 -6.17
C MET A 40 -3.18 2.92 -7.37
N PHE A 41 -3.60 2.58 -8.60
CA PHE A 41 -2.95 3.04 -9.82
C PHE A 41 -3.08 4.56 -10.00
N ALA A 42 -4.26 5.12 -9.76
CA ALA A 42 -4.47 6.57 -9.82
C ALA A 42 -3.63 7.32 -8.77
N VAL A 43 -3.51 6.76 -7.56
CA VAL A 43 -2.61 7.31 -6.52
C VAL A 43 -1.17 7.30 -7.00
N MET A 44 -0.69 6.19 -7.55
CA MET A 44 0.67 6.07 -8.05
C MET A 44 0.96 7.05 -9.20
N LYS A 45 0.04 7.19 -10.17
CA LYS A 45 0.15 8.18 -11.24
C LYS A 45 0.28 9.60 -10.70
N GLU A 46 -0.48 9.94 -9.66
CA GLU A 46 -0.37 11.27 -9.05
C GLU A 46 0.97 11.45 -8.34
N LEU A 47 1.49 10.44 -7.63
CA LEU A 47 2.83 10.51 -7.02
C LEU A 47 3.94 10.72 -8.06
N VAL A 48 3.89 9.96 -9.18
CA VAL A 48 4.82 10.11 -10.31
C VAL A 48 4.73 11.51 -10.91
N LYS A 49 3.50 12.01 -11.16
CA LYS A 49 3.26 13.36 -11.70
C LYS A 49 3.85 14.46 -10.81
N GLN A 50 3.76 14.30 -9.49
CA GLN A 50 4.33 15.24 -8.52
C GLN A 50 5.85 15.06 -8.35
N LYS A 51 6.50 14.16 -9.12
CA LYS A 51 7.92 13.85 -9.02
C LYS A 51 8.34 13.44 -7.61
N TYR A 52 7.47 12.74 -6.89
CA TYR A 52 7.75 12.23 -5.56
C TYR A 52 8.93 11.25 -5.60
N LYS A 53 9.94 11.43 -4.73
CA LYS A 53 11.21 10.66 -4.77
C LYS A 53 11.52 9.89 -3.49
N LEU A 54 10.66 10.01 -2.48
CA LEU A 54 10.88 9.40 -1.17
C LEU A 54 10.19 8.04 -1.08
N GLN A 55 10.24 7.41 0.09
CA GLN A 55 9.81 6.03 0.27
C GLN A 55 8.31 5.84 0.02
N ILE A 56 7.98 4.87 -0.84
CA ILE A 56 6.65 4.27 -0.95
C ILE A 56 6.72 2.93 -0.24
N TYR A 57 6.05 2.81 0.91
CA TYR A 57 6.13 1.64 1.78
C TYR A 57 4.86 0.78 1.66
N PRO A 58 4.92 -0.35 0.90
CA PRO A 58 3.87 -1.35 0.91
C PRO A 58 3.86 -2.09 2.25
N GLU A 59 2.79 -1.96 3.02
CA GLU A 59 2.75 -2.40 4.41
C GLU A 59 1.56 -3.33 4.72
N HIS A 60 1.47 -3.80 5.97
CA HIS A 60 0.36 -4.56 6.53
C HIS A 60 -0.06 -5.77 5.67
N PRO A 61 0.87 -6.71 5.44
CA PRO A 61 0.61 -7.90 4.66
C PRO A 61 -0.52 -8.74 5.28
N ARG A 62 -1.42 -9.24 4.43
CA ARG A 62 -2.43 -10.22 4.85
C ARG A 62 -1.85 -11.62 4.84
N ARG A 63 -2.40 -12.49 5.67
CA ARG A 63 -1.96 -13.88 5.80
C ARG A 63 -2.14 -14.65 4.50
N LEU A 64 -1.04 -15.17 3.94
CA LEU A 64 -1.06 -16.30 3.00
C LEU A 64 -0.95 -17.62 3.77
N ASP A 65 -1.38 -18.71 3.13
CA ASP A 65 -1.18 -20.06 3.67
C ASP A 65 0.30 -20.35 3.89
N TYR A 66 1.17 -19.94 2.96
CA TYR A 66 2.62 -20.04 3.13
C TYR A 66 3.10 -19.32 4.40
N ASP A 67 2.64 -18.10 4.67
CA ASP A 67 3.03 -17.34 5.86
C ASP A 67 2.49 -17.98 7.16
N ALA A 68 1.34 -18.66 7.08
CA ALA A 68 0.77 -19.40 8.20
C ALA A 68 1.68 -20.54 8.67
N GLU A 69 2.28 -21.24 7.71
CA GLU A 69 3.12 -22.41 7.93
C GLU A 69 4.54 -22.03 8.38
N HIS A 70 5.02 -20.84 7.99
CA HIS A 70 6.41 -20.41 8.19
C HIS A 70 6.57 -19.31 9.25
N GLY A 71 5.47 -18.89 9.87
CA GLY A 71 5.44 -17.91 10.95
C GLY A 71 5.15 -16.48 10.46
N ARG A 72 4.36 -15.77 11.25
CA ARG A 72 3.98 -14.38 10.99
C ARG A 72 5.11 -13.40 11.30
N ILE A 73 5.12 -12.25 10.62
CA ILE A 73 5.89 -11.10 11.07
C ILE A 73 5.21 -10.50 12.32
N GLY A 74 5.98 -10.37 13.41
CA GLY A 74 5.49 -9.72 14.63
C GLY A 74 5.24 -8.23 14.41
N GLY A 75 4.25 -7.66 15.11
CA GLY A 75 3.98 -6.22 15.11
C GLY A 75 3.02 -5.71 14.03
N TYR A 76 2.63 -6.53 13.04
CA TYR A 76 1.64 -6.14 12.03
C TYR A 76 0.28 -6.85 12.22
N PRO A 77 -0.83 -6.11 12.32
CA PRO A 77 -2.17 -6.70 12.32
C PRO A 77 -2.50 -7.20 10.90
N GLY A 78 -2.71 -8.50 10.73
CA GLY A 78 -3.00 -9.10 9.42
C GLY A 78 -2.44 -10.50 9.24
N GLY A 79 -1.46 -10.88 10.06
CA GLY A 79 -0.92 -12.25 10.10
C GLY A 79 -0.09 -12.65 8.88
N GLY A 80 0.19 -11.73 7.95
CA GLY A 80 1.11 -11.94 6.85
C GLY A 80 2.57 -11.98 7.29
N ALA A 81 3.41 -12.52 6.41
CA ALA A 81 4.85 -12.60 6.61
C ALA A 81 5.60 -12.29 5.31
N TYR A 82 6.74 -12.94 5.10
CA TYR A 82 7.64 -12.66 4.00
C TYR A 82 6.94 -12.76 2.64
N ALA A 83 6.13 -13.80 2.40
CA ALA A 83 5.52 -14.00 1.09
C ALA A 83 4.47 -12.92 0.79
N ALA A 84 3.64 -12.57 1.77
CA ALA A 84 2.68 -11.49 1.60
C ALA A 84 3.33 -10.10 1.47
N ILE A 85 4.46 -9.84 2.15
CA ILE A 85 5.24 -8.61 1.90
C ILE A 85 5.79 -8.61 0.47
N ALA A 86 6.35 -9.73 0.01
CA ALA A 86 6.85 -9.85 -1.35
C ALA A 86 5.76 -9.58 -2.39
N TYR A 87 4.54 -10.07 -2.15
CA TYR A 87 3.36 -9.75 -2.97
C TYR A 87 3.09 -8.24 -3.00
N ASN A 88 2.98 -7.58 -1.84
CA ASN A 88 2.70 -6.15 -1.77
C ASN A 88 3.80 -5.31 -2.45
N VAL A 89 5.07 -5.70 -2.29
CA VAL A 89 6.21 -5.07 -2.97
C VAL A 89 6.12 -5.25 -4.48
N GLY A 90 5.82 -6.47 -4.95
CA GLY A 90 5.64 -6.78 -6.36
C GLY A 90 4.55 -5.94 -7.00
N TYR A 91 3.36 -5.90 -6.38
CA TYR A 91 2.24 -5.08 -6.83
C TYR A 91 2.61 -3.59 -6.88
N THR A 92 3.25 -3.07 -5.82
CA THR A 92 3.64 -1.65 -5.76
C THR A 92 4.65 -1.28 -6.83
N ARG A 93 5.63 -2.16 -7.11
CA ARG A 93 6.59 -1.99 -8.20
C ARG A 93 5.90 -1.99 -9.56
N ALA A 94 4.95 -2.90 -9.77
CA ALA A 94 4.18 -2.95 -11.02
C ALA A 94 3.37 -1.66 -11.23
N MET A 95 2.70 -1.16 -10.20
CA MET A 95 1.99 0.13 -10.27
C MET A 95 2.92 1.29 -10.60
N LEU A 96 4.12 1.34 -9.99
CA LEU A 96 5.10 2.38 -10.27
C LEU A 96 5.59 2.32 -11.73
N GLN A 97 5.96 1.13 -12.21
CA GLN A 97 6.38 0.91 -13.60
C GLN A 97 5.28 1.33 -14.59
N ALA A 98 4.04 0.90 -14.35
CA ALA A 98 2.89 1.27 -15.19
C ALA A 98 2.53 2.76 -15.10
N ALA A 99 2.82 3.44 -14.00
CA ALA A 99 2.57 4.88 -13.87
C ALA A 99 3.65 5.73 -14.55
N MET A 100 4.81 5.14 -14.85
CA MET A 100 5.91 5.78 -15.57
C MET A 100 5.88 5.53 -17.08
N SER A 101 5.03 4.62 -17.56
CA SER A 101 4.84 4.31 -18.99
C SER A 101 3.92 5.30 -19.70
#